data_AF-A0A482UL78-F1
#
_entry.id   AF-A0A482UL78-F1
#
_cell.length_a   1.000
_cell.length_b   1.000
_cell.length_c   1.000
_cell.angle_alpha   90.00
_cell.angle_beta   90.00
_cell.angle_gamma   90.00
#
_symmetry.space_group_name_H-M   'P 1'
#
loop_
_entity.id
_entity.type
_entity.pdbx_description
1 polymer ?
#
loop_
_entity_poly.entity_id
_entity_poly.type
_entity_poly.pdbx_seq_one_letter_code
_entity_poly.pdbx_strand_id
1 'polypeptide(L)'
;MKPIRMQVTALGGRIMAGHTNKAGTQLTEGSRQDVTSDFMKCLLQKAEHHGAGFEILGDGKRWDVTVKELSAMAAKEAGPEHVCSGCGAKGWTGNCLECIPY
;
A
#
# COMPACT_ATOMS: atom_id res chain seq x y z
N MET A 1 18.20 -9.55 -23.10
CA MET A 1 17.42 -8.46 -22.49
C MET A 1 17.95 -8.25 -21.06
N LYS A 2 18.28 -7.03 -20.62
CA LYS A 2 18.74 -6.82 -19.23
C LYS A 2 17.56 -7.07 -18.28
N PRO A 3 17.74 -7.77 -17.16
CA PRO A 3 16.65 -8.03 -16.22
C PRO A 3 16.12 -6.72 -15.65
N ILE A 4 14.81 -6.65 -15.45
CA ILE A 4 14.16 -5.59 -14.68
C ILE A 4 14.23 -5.99 -13.21
N ARG A 5 14.71 -5.09 -12.37
CA ARG A 5 14.76 -5.26 -10.92
C ARG A 5 13.80 -4.28 -10.26
N MET A 6 13.17 -4.73 -9.18
CA MET A 6 12.41 -3.87 -8.28
C MET A 6 13.18 -3.63 -6.98
N GLN A 7 13.10 -2.41 -6.45
CA GLN A 7 13.72 -2.01 -5.18
C GLN A 7 12.82 -1.03 -4.44
N VAL A 8 12.79 -1.14 -3.11
CA VAL A 8 12.08 -0.19 -2.24
C VAL A 8 13.02 0.94 -1.87
N THR A 9 12.54 2.19 -1.96
CA THR A 9 13.33 3.36 -1.54
C THR A 9 13.40 3.45 -0.02
N ALA A 10 14.60 3.77 0.50
CA ALA A 10 14.85 3.80 1.94
C ALA A 10 14.06 4.89 2.69
N LEU A 11 13.88 6.07 2.08
CA LEU A 11 13.30 7.24 2.75
C LEU A 11 11.77 7.36 2.60
N GLY A 12 11.15 6.63 1.67
CA GLY A 12 9.73 6.82 1.36
C GLY A 12 8.97 5.55 1.01
N GLY A 13 9.60 4.37 1.11
CA GLY A 13 8.93 3.10 0.85
C GLY A 13 8.42 2.91 -0.59
N ARG A 14 8.74 3.83 -1.51
CA ARG A 14 8.31 3.73 -2.91
C ARG A 14 8.97 2.54 -3.60
N ILE A 15 8.21 1.87 -4.44
CA ILE A 15 8.68 0.72 -5.22
C ILE A 15 9.13 1.24 -6.57
N MET A 16 10.43 1.10 -6.84
CA MET A 16 11.05 1.50 -8.10
C MET A 16 11.34 0.25 -8.94
N ALA A 17 11.09 0.33 -10.24
CA ALA A 17 11.52 -0.68 -11.21
C ALA A 17 12.53 -0.08 -12.19
N GLY A 18 13.45 -0.90 -12.70
CA GLY A 18 14.37 -0.47 -13.75
C GLY A 18 15.47 -1.50 -14.04
N HIS A 19 16.41 -1.12 -14.90
CA HIS A 19 17.60 -1.92 -15.13
C HIS A 19 18.65 -1.64 -14.06
N THR A 20 19.47 -2.65 -13.76
CA THR A 20 20.60 -2.47 -12.85
C THR A 20 21.86 -1.99 -13.57
N ASN A 21 22.75 -1.33 -12.82
CA ASN A 21 24.11 -1.05 -13.25
C ASN A 21 24.90 -2.36 -13.49
N LYS A 22 26.12 -2.25 -14.02
CA LYS A 22 26.99 -3.42 -14.29
C LYS A 22 27.28 -4.27 -13.04
N ALA A 23 27.30 -3.65 -11.86
CA ALA A 23 27.50 -4.33 -10.58
C ALA A 23 26.25 -5.04 -10.06
N GLY A 24 25.08 -4.83 -10.67
CA GLY A 24 23.81 -5.43 -10.25
C GLY A 24 23.25 -4.86 -8.94
N THR A 25 23.87 -3.84 -8.36
CA THR A 25 23.56 -3.35 -7.01
C THR A 25 22.50 -2.25 -6.99
N GLN A 26 22.47 -1.40 -8.02
CA GLN A 26 21.64 -0.20 -8.07
C GLN A 26 20.88 -0.11 -9.39
N LEU A 27 19.67 0.46 -9.33
CA LEU A 27 18.93 0.84 -10.53
C LEU A 27 19.62 2.00 -11.26
N THR A 28 19.74 1.89 -12.58
CA THR A 28 20.26 2.99 -13.41
C THR A 28 19.23 4.11 -13.53
N GLU A 29 19.69 5.36 -13.36
CA GLU A 29 18.86 6.55 -13.30
C GLU A 29 17.91 6.70 -14.50
N GLY A 30 18.42 6.53 -15.73
CA GLY A 30 17.62 6.63 -16.95
C GLY A 30 16.60 5.49 -17.18
N SER A 31 16.57 4.47 -16.32
CA SER A 31 15.59 3.37 -16.40
C SER A 31 14.69 3.29 -15.19
N ARG A 32 14.87 4.19 -14.22
CA ARG A 32 14.22 4.12 -12.92
C ARG A 32 12.81 4.70 -13.03
N GLN A 33 11.81 3.86 -12.81
CA GLN A 33 10.40 4.24 -12.82
C GLN A 33 9.76 3.95 -11.46
N ASP A 34 8.97 4.90 -10.95
CA ASP A 34 8.11 4.65 -9.80
C ASP A 34 6.93 3.79 -10.24
N VAL A 35 6.83 2.59 -9.68
CA VAL A 35 5.79 1.61 -10.02
C VAL A 35 4.92 1.27 -8.81
N THR A 36 4.98 2.10 -7.76
CA THR A 36 4.30 1.82 -6.47
C THR A 36 2.82 1.52 -6.68
N SER A 37 2.09 2.40 -7.36
CA SER A 37 0.65 2.24 -7.57
C SER A 37 0.30 0.99 -8.37
N ASP A 38 1.06 0.68 -9.42
CA ASP A 38 0.79 -0.49 -10.26
C ASP A 38 1.12 -1.79 -9.52
N PHE A 39 2.21 -1.82 -8.77
CA PHE A 39 2.55 -2.96 -7.92
C PHE A 39 1.46 -3.21 -6.87
N MET A 40 0.96 -2.16 -6.21
CA MET A 40 -0.09 -2.32 -5.19
C MET A 40 -1.41 -2.79 -5.80
N LYS A 41 -1.78 -2.34 -7.01
CA LYS A 41 -2.94 -2.89 -7.74
C LYS A 41 -2.76 -4.37 -8.05
N CYS A 42 -1.58 -4.77 -8.53
CA CYS A 42 -1.27 -6.19 -8.78
C CYS A 42 -1.34 -7.02 -7.50
N LEU A 43 -0.90 -6.47 -6.36
CA LEU A 43 -1.00 -7.12 -5.06
C LEU A 43 -2.46 -7.38 -4.67
N LEU A 44 -3.35 -6.40 -4.86
CA LEU A 44 -4.79 -6.54 -4.61
C LEU A 44 -5.42 -7.61 -5.52
N GLN A 45 -5.08 -7.59 -6.82
CA GLN A 45 -5.54 -8.62 -7.76
C GLN A 45 -5.07 -10.02 -7.36
N LYS A 46 -3.82 -10.15 -6.91
CA LYS A 46 -3.30 -11.42 -6.40
C LYS A 46 -4.08 -11.88 -5.17
N ALA A 47 -4.37 -10.98 -4.25
CA ALA A 47 -5.15 -11.30 -3.07
C ALA A 47 -6.56 -11.77 -3.44
N GLU A 48 -7.24 -11.07 -4.36
CA GLU A 48 -8.56 -11.48 -4.88
C GLU A 48 -8.50 -12.88 -5.50
N HIS A 49 -7.49 -13.15 -6.34
CA HIS A 49 -7.30 -14.46 -6.97
C HIS A 49 -7.15 -15.61 -5.97
N HIS A 50 -6.56 -15.36 -4.80
CA HIS A 50 -6.34 -16.37 -3.76
C HIS A 50 -7.37 -16.33 -2.61
N GLY A 51 -8.44 -15.53 -2.72
CA GLY A 51 -9.49 -15.45 -1.69
C GLY A 51 -9.09 -14.64 -0.46
N ALA A 52 -8.47 -13.47 -0.69
CA ALA A 52 -8.03 -12.49 0.31
C ALA A 52 -6.77 -12.85 1.14
N GLY A 53 -6.12 -13.98 0.87
CA GLY A 53 -4.84 -14.32 1.50
C GLY A 53 -3.91 -15.12 0.59
N PHE A 54 -2.60 -14.98 0.76
CA PHE A 54 -1.60 -15.76 0.04
C PHE A 54 -0.27 -15.82 0.79
N GLU A 55 0.58 -16.78 0.40
CA GLU A 55 1.88 -16.97 1.04
C GLU A 55 3.03 -16.38 0.20
N ILE A 56 4.04 -15.85 0.89
CA ILE A 56 5.31 -15.42 0.31
C ILE A 56 6.42 -16.30 0.86
N LEU A 57 7.21 -16.88 -0.05
CA LEU A 57 8.44 -17.60 0.26
C LEU A 57 9.63 -16.77 -0.23
N GLY A 58 10.58 -16.46 0.65
CA GLY A 58 11.76 -15.68 0.31
C GLY A 58 12.77 -15.62 1.44
N ASP A 59 14.06 -15.58 1.11
CA ASP A 59 15.17 -15.54 2.08
C ASP A 59 15.09 -16.64 3.17
N GLY A 60 14.62 -17.83 2.79
CA GLY A 60 14.42 -18.96 3.70
C GLY A 60 13.26 -18.80 4.69
N LYS A 61 12.42 -17.78 4.51
CA LYS A 61 11.27 -17.47 5.37
C LYS A 61 9.96 -17.65 4.61
N ARG A 62 8.91 -17.95 5.37
CA ARG A 62 7.52 -18.03 4.91
C ARG A 62 6.72 -16.96 5.61
N TRP A 63 5.92 -16.24 4.83
CA TRP A 63 5.02 -15.20 5.30
C TRP A 63 3.61 -15.53 4.85
N ASP A 64 2.66 -15.40 5.77
CA ASP A 64 1.24 -15.39 5.45
C ASP A 64 0.79 -13.94 5.30
N VAL A 65 0.16 -13.62 4.17
CA VAL A 65 -0.30 -12.28 3.84
C VAL A 65 -1.81 -12.32 3.72
N THR A 66 -2.50 -11.56 4.57
CA THR A 66 -3.94 -11.33 4.47
C THR A 66 -4.19 -9.90 4.02
N VAL A 67 -4.98 -9.74 2.96
CA VAL A 67 -5.42 -8.43 2.49
C VAL A 67 -6.89 -8.28 2.83
N LYS A 68 -7.20 -7.29 3.66
CA LYS A 68 -8.57 -7.00 4.06
C LYS A 68 -8.98 -5.65 3.49
N GLU A 69 -10.04 -5.64 2.70
CA GLU A 69 -10.71 -4.38 2.38
C GLU A 69 -11.30 -3.82 3.68
N LEU A 70 -10.82 -2.64 4.07
CA LEU A 70 -11.47 -1.86 5.09
C LEU A 70 -12.52 -1.04 4.35
N SER A 71 -13.79 -1.47 4.40
CA SER A 71 -14.89 -0.59 4.01
C SER A 71 -14.63 0.74 4.71
N ALA A 72 -14.61 1.86 3.97
CA ALA A 72 -14.71 3.17 4.58
C ALA A 72 -15.85 3.05 5.60
N MET A 73 -15.54 3.20 6.89
CA MET A 73 -16.53 3.02 7.95
C MET A 73 -17.78 3.73 7.48
N ALA A 74 -18.85 2.97 7.22
CA ALA A 74 -20.12 3.57 6.81
C ALA A 74 -20.39 4.63 7.86
N ALA A 75 -20.37 5.90 7.46
CA ALA A 75 -20.45 6.98 8.40
C ALA A 75 -21.79 6.81 9.13
N LYS A 76 -21.72 6.37 10.39
CA LYS A 76 -22.90 6.27 11.24
C LYS A 76 -23.12 7.67 11.80
N GLU A 77 -24.37 8.11 11.82
CA GLU A 77 -24.78 9.25 12.64
C GLU A 77 -24.20 9.04 14.03
N ALA A 78 -23.46 10.03 14.55
CA ALA A 78 -23.04 9.87 15.91
C ALA A 78 -24.21 10.08 16.86
N GLY A 79 -24.12 9.44 18.02
CA GLY A 79 -24.88 9.93 19.17
C GLY A 79 -24.57 11.42 19.44
N PRO A 80 -25.52 12.18 20.00
CA PRO A 80 -25.43 13.63 20.21
C PRO A 80 -24.21 14.08 21.05
N GLU A 81 -23.59 13.16 21.79
CA GLU A 81 -22.44 13.38 22.67
C GLU A 81 -21.08 13.13 22.00
N HIS A 82 -21.03 12.61 20.76
CA HIS A 82 -19.75 12.26 20.15
C HIS A 82 -19.01 13.50 19.62
N VAL A 83 -17.70 13.53 19.89
CA VAL A 83 -16.76 14.54 19.37
C VAL A 83 -15.70 13.82 18.55
N CYS A 84 -15.54 14.22 17.28
CA CYS A 84 -14.51 13.68 16.40
C CYS A 84 -13.11 13.96 16.96
N SER A 85 -12.29 12.93 17.15
CA SER A 85 -10.91 13.04 17.67
C SER A 85 -9.91 13.68 16.71
N GLY A 86 -10.30 13.87 15.43
CA GLY A 86 -9.50 14.57 14.43
C GLY A 86 -9.86 16.06 14.32
N CYS A 87 -11.09 16.37 13.91
CA CYS A 87 -11.53 17.73 13.60
C CYS A 87 -12.31 18.44 14.75
N GLY A 88 -12.62 17.75 15.85
CA GLY A 88 -13.36 18.34 16.99
C GLY A 88 -14.86 18.60 16.74
N ALA A 89 -15.39 18.25 15.57
CA ALA A 89 -16.81 18.41 15.25
C ALA A 89 -17.71 17.49 16.12
N LYS A 90 -18.87 18.01 16.54
CA LYS A 90 -19.88 17.28 17.32
C LYS A 90 -20.88 16.59 16.40
N GLY A 91 -21.24 15.33 16.68
CA GLY A 91 -22.40 14.65 16.07
C GLY A 91 -22.14 13.72 14.87
N TRP A 92 -20.90 13.40 14.48
CA TRP A 92 -20.59 12.42 13.41
C TRP A 92 -19.49 11.41 13.79
N THR A 93 -19.75 10.10 13.67
CA THR A 93 -18.81 9.02 14.07
C THR A 93 -18.04 8.39 12.91
N GLY A 94 -18.27 8.84 11.69
CA GLY A 94 -17.38 8.54 10.56
C GLY A 94 -16.49 9.74 10.32
N ASN A 95 -15.17 9.54 10.31
CA ASN A 95 -14.15 10.51 9.89
C ASN A 95 -14.73 11.58 8.95
N CYS A 96 -14.83 12.82 9.45
CA CYS A 96 -15.18 14.00 8.66
C CYS A 96 -14.38 13.99 7.35
N LEU A 97 -14.95 14.47 6.23
CA LEU A 97 -14.28 14.50 4.92
C LEU A 97 -12.88 15.16 4.96
N GLU A 98 -12.64 16.06 5.92
CA GLU A 98 -11.32 16.67 6.18
C GLU A 98 -10.32 15.76 6.92
N CYS A 99 -10.78 14.70 7.58
CA CYS A 99 -9.99 13.72 8.35
C CYS A 99 -9.80 12.38 7.63
N ILE A 100 -10.28 12.25 6.39
CA ILE A 100 -9.87 11.15 5.50
C ILE A 100 -8.51 11.58 4.93
N PRO A 101 -7.38 11.01 5.36
CA PRO A 101 -6.12 11.25 4.66
C PRO A 101 -6.28 10.71 3.24
N TYR A 102 -6.08 11.57 2.24
CA TYR A 102 -6.01 11.20 0.83
C TYR A 102 -5.06 10.02 0.58
#